data_AF-A0A8X6KGN0-F1
#
_entry.id   AF-A0A8X6KGN0-F1
#
_cell.length_a   1.000
_cell.length_b   1.000
_cell.length_c   1.000
_cell.angle_alpha   90.00
_cell.angle_beta   90.00
_cell.angle_gamma   90.00
#
_symmetry.space_group_name_H-M   'P 1'
#
loop_
_entity.id
_entity.type
_entity.pdbx_description
1 polymer ?
#
loop_
_entity_poly.entity_id
_entity_poly.type
_entity_poly.pdbx_seq_one_letter_code
_entity_poly.pdbx_strand_id
1 'polypeptide(L)'
;MFKSLALSLMGRIWSHLRHDQTDRELIIHVTTGDRKRAGTDANVWLILYDENEQATDSIKLNRTLKNDHERGATCTFFACSGNGFGHPIKAEFWRDSFGLGHNWFLERIEVEDKIHGSQHIFPVHRWVRPERHYIIYEYDCCLPQEDEHQEQRRTELKEYRRLYQYDQHFEDGPVQIKQLPEDEQFTDDYKWDIVKCKGRFLLDTKLIRWTTDKWESICDLKKVYKFNLGEPACLEYWNEDRWFGLQRVQGVNPVLIRLCTQIPDHFGVTSDMVEPFLEDISLEQAIESKKIFIVDLEILKGIECKDNRVLCSPLALFYLNKHKELMPIAIQLFQEKGHDNPTIVKEWDD
;
A
#
# COMPACT_ATOMS: atom_id res chain seq x y z
N MET A 1 16.25 -64.41 -39.69
CA MET A 1 15.35 -63.81 -38.68
C MET A 1 16.08 -62.86 -37.71
N PHE A 2 17.31 -63.16 -37.27
CA PHE A 2 18.05 -62.28 -36.32
C PHE A 2 18.69 -61.00 -36.89
N LYS A 3 18.91 -60.89 -38.21
CA LYS A 3 19.42 -59.65 -38.83
C LYS A 3 18.36 -58.54 -39.01
N SER A 4 17.07 -58.88 -38.99
CA SER A 4 15.97 -57.92 -39.19
C SER A 4 15.59 -57.18 -37.89
N LEU A 5 15.73 -57.82 -36.73
CA LEU A 5 15.45 -57.18 -35.43
C LEU A 5 16.52 -56.13 -35.05
N ALA A 6 17.79 -56.38 -35.37
CA ALA A 6 18.88 -55.45 -35.03
C ALA A 6 18.78 -54.13 -35.82
N LEU A 7 18.37 -54.17 -37.10
CA LEU A 7 18.11 -52.97 -37.90
C LEU A 7 16.84 -52.22 -37.46
N SER A 8 15.82 -52.91 -36.95
CA SER A 8 14.62 -52.28 -36.37
C SER A 8 14.89 -51.61 -35.02
N LEU A 9 15.79 -52.17 -34.20
CA LEU A 9 16.16 -51.58 -32.91
C LEU A 9 17.13 -50.40 -33.11
N MET A 10 18.09 -50.51 -34.04
CA MET A 10 18.96 -49.38 -34.39
C MET A 10 18.19 -48.25 -35.09
N GLY A 11 17.20 -48.57 -35.92
CA GLY A 11 16.32 -47.56 -36.54
C GLY A 11 15.41 -46.82 -35.53
N ARG A 12 15.02 -47.46 -34.43
CA ARG A 12 14.25 -46.84 -33.33
C ARG A 12 15.11 -46.09 -32.31
N ILE A 13 16.38 -46.48 -32.15
CA ILE A 13 17.34 -45.77 -31.29
C ILE A 13 17.88 -44.53 -32.02
N TRP A 14 17.95 -44.54 -33.35
CA TRP A 14 18.32 -43.36 -34.16
C TRP A 14 17.16 -42.39 -34.43
N SER A 15 15.89 -42.76 -34.21
CA SER A 15 14.76 -41.82 -34.27
C SER A 15 14.63 -40.92 -33.04
N HIS A 16 15.40 -41.18 -31.98
CA HIS A 16 15.50 -40.33 -30.79
C HIS A 16 16.81 -39.53 -30.71
N LEU A 17 17.65 -39.59 -31.75
CA LEU A 17 18.89 -38.81 -31.88
C LEU A 17 18.96 -38.11 -33.25
N ARG A 18 17.83 -37.51 -33.63
CA ARG A 18 17.79 -36.39 -34.58
C ARG A 18 17.10 -35.24 -33.86
N HIS A 19 17.82 -34.61 -32.91
CA HIS A 19 17.63 -33.18 -32.74
C HIS A 19 18.25 -32.56 -33.97
N ASP A 20 17.39 -32.18 -34.91
CA ASP A 20 17.79 -31.22 -35.92
C ASP A 20 18.18 -29.94 -35.17
N GLN A 21 19.22 -29.25 -35.62
CA GLN A 21 19.84 -28.12 -34.91
C GLN A 21 18.95 -26.85 -34.90
N THR A 22 17.63 -27.03 -35.09
CA THR A 22 16.61 -26.04 -35.43
C THR A 22 15.36 -26.11 -34.57
N ASP A 23 15.20 -27.12 -33.71
CA ASP A 23 14.10 -27.16 -32.72
C ASP A 23 14.43 -26.18 -31.58
N ARG A 24 13.54 -25.21 -31.34
CA ARG A 24 13.71 -24.22 -30.27
C ARG A 24 13.30 -24.83 -28.93
N GLU A 25 14.27 -25.00 -28.04
CA GLU A 25 14.04 -25.42 -26.65
C GLU A 25 13.63 -24.21 -25.79
N LEU A 26 12.38 -24.23 -25.32
CA LEU A 26 11.82 -23.21 -24.44
C LEU A 26 11.75 -23.72 -23.01
N ILE A 27 12.20 -22.89 -22.06
CA ILE A 27 12.02 -23.13 -20.64
C ILE A 27 10.95 -22.19 -20.11
N ILE A 28 9.94 -22.77 -19.46
CA ILE A 28 8.73 -22.07 -19.05
C ILE A 28 8.68 -22.07 -17.54
N HIS A 29 8.74 -20.89 -16.93
CA HIS A 29 8.54 -20.69 -15.50
C HIS A 29 7.13 -20.19 -15.25
N VAL A 30 6.38 -20.91 -14.42
CA VAL A 30 5.00 -20.58 -14.05
C VAL A 30 4.99 -20.27 -12.58
N THR A 31 4.67 -19.03 -12.22
CA THR A 31 4.61 -18.59 -10.82
C THR A 31 3.16 -18.50 -10.35
N THR A 32 2.81 -19.31 -9.36
CA THR A 32 1.53 -19.20 -8.65
C THR A 32 1.66 -18.12 -7.58
N GLY A 33 0.72 -17.17 -7.52
CA GLY A 33 0.84 -16.06 -6.59
C GLY A 33 0.62 -16.46 -5.13
N ASP A 34 0.97 -15.57 -4.21
CA ASP A 34 0.89 -15.81 -2.76
C ASP A 34 -0.49 -15.46 -2.15
N ARG A 35 -1.57 -15.54 -2.95
CA ARG A 35 -2.93 -15.28 -2.47
C ARG A 35 -3.45 -16.47 -1.63
N LYS A 36 -4.35 -16.21 -0.69
CA LYS A 36 -4.99 -17.27 0.12
C LYS A 36 -5.71 -18.25 -0.83
N ARG A 37 -5.38 -19.54 -0.73
CA ARG A 37 -5.89 -20.62 -1.62
C ARG A 37 -5.55 -20.43 -3.10
N ALA A 38 -4.41 -19.80 -3.41
CA ALA A 38 -3.96 -19.59 -4.78
C ALA A 38 -3.68 -20.87 -5.56
N GLY A 39 -3.30 -21.97 -4.90
CA GLY A 39 -2.82 -23.17 -5.59
C GLY A 39 -3.90 -24.05 -6.22
N THR A 40 -3.49 -25.02 -7.05
CA THR A 40 -4.40 -25.92 -7.75
C THR A 40 -3.81 -27.31 -7.99
N ASP A 41 -4.63 -28.35 -7.81
CA ASP A 41 -4.25 -29.76 -8.12
C ASP A 41 -4.63 -30.16 -9.56
N ALA A 42 -5.09 -29.21 -10.35
CA ALA A 42 -5.75 -29.50 -11.59
C ALA A 42 -4.80 -29.62 -12.79
N ASN A 43 -5.31 -30.11 -13.91
CA ASN A 43 -4.53 -30.09 -15.14
C ASN A 43 -4.55 -28.69 -15.74
N VAL A 44 -3.35 -28.20 -16.09
CA VAL A 44 -3.14 -26.89 -16.68
C VAL A 44 -2.44 -27.09 -18.03
N TRP A 45 -2.86 -26.32 -19.03
CA TRP A 45 -2.27 -26.34 -20.36
C TRP A 45 -1.87 -24.94 -20.79
N LEU A 46 -0.88 -24.88 -21.66
CA LEU A 46 -0.34 -23.67 -22.25
C LEU A 46 -0.06 -23.90 -23.74
N ILE A 47 -0.38 -22.91 -24.55
CA ILE A 47 0.07 -22.76 -25.94
C ILE A 47 0.75 -21.41 -26.05
N LEU A 48 1.93 -21.37 -26.67
CA LEU A 48 2.63 -20.14 -27.00
C LEU A 48 2.47 -19.86 -28.50
N TYR A 49 2.31 -18.60 -28.84
CA TYR A 49 2.21 -18.10 -30.21
C TYR A 49 3.33 -17.10 -30.47
N ASP A 50 3.96 -17.22 -31.63
CA ASP A 50 4.98 -16.29 -32.08
C ASP A 50 4.40 -15.09 -32.85
N GLU A 51 5.27 -14.18 -33.30
CA GLU A 51 4.90 -12.99 -34.08
C GLU A 51 4.20 -13.28 -35.42
N ASN A 52 4.29 -14.52 -35.90
CA ASN A 52 3.66 -14.99 -37.13
C ASN A 52 2.41 -15.84 -36.87
N GLU A 53 1.89 -15.84 -35.64
CA GLU A 53 0.75 -16.65 -35.21
C GLU A 53 1.00 -18.18 -35.29
N GLN A 54 2.26 -18.61 -35.38
CA GLN A 54 2.63 -20.01 -35.28
C GLN A 54 2.50 -20.46 -33.82
N ALA A 55 1.78 -21.54 -33.58
CA ALA A 55 1.55 -22.10 -32.25
C ALA A 55 2.53 -23.23 -31.93
N THR A 56 2.89 -23.36 -30.65
CA THR A 56 3.49 -24.60 -30.12
C THR A 56 2.44 -25.71 -30.04
N ASP A 57 2.90 -26.96 -29.86
CA ASP A 57 2.00 -28.00 -29.35
C ASP A 57 1.46 -27.63 -27.97
N SER A 58 0.32 -28.21 -27.58
CA SER A 58 -0.26 -28.00 -26.26
C SER A 58 0.66 -28.55 -25.16
N ILE A 59 1.19 -27.66 -24.33
CA ILE A 59 2.13 -27.98 -23.26
C ILE A 59 1.33 -28.27 -22.00
N LYS A 60 1.43 -29.49 -21.49
CA LYS A 60 0.82 -29.86 -20.21
C LYS A 60 1.71 -29.39 -19.06
N LEU A 61 1.24 -28.41 -18.29
CA LEU A 61 1.92 -27.80 -17.15
C LEU A 61 1.66 -28.57 -15.85
N ASN A 62 1.85 -29.89 -15.87
CA ASN A 62 1.75 -30.76 -14.71
C ASN A 62 3.01 -31.63 -14.63
N ARG A 63 3.72 -31.59 -13.51
CA ARG A 63 4.77 -32.54 -13.19
C ARG A 63 4.12 -33.80 -12.60
N THR A 64 4.52 -34.94 -13.13
CA THR A 64 4.16 -36.22 -12.54
C THR A 64 4.87 -36.38 -11.19
N LEU A 65 4.12 -36.68 -10.11
CA LEU A 65 4.61 -37.05 -8.77
C LEU A 65 5.09 -35.91 -7.84
N LYS A 66 4.76 -34.65 -8.12
CA LYS A 66 4.90 -33.52 -7.17
C LYS A 66 3.60 -32.72 -7.16
N ASN A 67 3.28 -32.09 -6.02
CA ASN A 67 2.21 -31.09 -6.03
C ASN A 67 2.78 -29.84 -6.71
N ASP A 68 2.19 -29.45 -7.83
CA ASP A 68 2.59 -28.28 -8.59
C ASP A 68 1.61 -27.14 -8.36
N HIS A 69 2.04 -25.92 -8.68
CA HIS A 69 1.21 -24.72 -8.52
C HIS A 69 0.81 -24.48 -7.07
N GLU A 70 1.72 -24.75 -6.14
CA GLU A 70 1.56 -24.36 -4.74
C GLU A 70 1.57 -22.84 -4.60
N ARG A 71 0.83 -22.33 -3.61
CA ARG A 71 0.82 -20.91 -3.27
C ARG A 71 2.25 -20.36 -3.14
N GLY A 72 2.57 -19.32 -3.92
CA GLY A 72 3.90 -18.67 -3.92
C GLY A 72 5.03 -19.46 -4.58
N ALA A 73 4.74 -20.60 -5.23
CA ALA A 73 5.75 -21.44 -5.87
C ALA A 73 5.94 -21.10 -7.35
N THR A 74 7.18 -21.27 -7.83
CA THR A 74 7.51 -21.25 -9.26
C THR A 74 7.82 -22.66 -9.74
N CYS A 75 7.07 -23.13 -10.74
CA CYS A 75 7.31 -24.40 -11.41
C CYS A 75 7.92 -24.19 -12.79
N THR A 76 8.95 -24.97 -13.12
CA THR A 76 9.64 -24.96 -14.41
C THR A 76 9.19 -26.15 -15.27
N PHE A 77 8.89 -25.87 -16.55
CA PHE A 77 8.51 -26.82 -17.57
C PHE A 77 9.37 -26.64 -18.82
N PHE A 78 9.40 -27.65 -19.68
CA PHE A 78 10.18 -27.65 -20.92
C PHE A 78 9.25 -27.88 -22.09
N ALA A 79 9.41 -27.10 -23.15
CA ALA A 79 8.67 -27.26 -24.39
C ALA A 79 9.64 -27.29 -25.58
N CYS A 80 9.40 -28.18 -26.52
CA CYS A 80 10.02 -28.14 -27.84
C CYS A 80 9.05 -27.39 -28.75
N SER A 81 9.51 -26.29 -29.33
CA SER A 81 8.77 -25.61 -30.40
C SER A 81 9.31 -26.11 -31.74
N GLY A 82 8.40 -26.43 -32.66
CA GLY A 82 8.76 -26.99 -33.95
C GLY A 82 9.61 -26.02 -34.78
N ASN A 83 10.31 -26.56 -35.78
CA ASN A 83 11.13 -25.78 -36.70
C ASN A 83 10.43 -24.49 -37.18
N GLY A 84 11.09 -23.36 -36.95
CA GLY A 84 10.66 -22.05 -37.46
C GLY A 84 9.89 -21.18 -36.47
N PHE A 85 9.55 -21.67 -35.27
CA PHE A 85 8.89 -20.86 -34.24
C PHE A 85 9.73 -19.62 -33.92
N GLY A 86 9.08 -18.46 -33.88
CA GLY A 86 9.65 -17.14 -33.64
C GLY A 86 9.77 -16.76 -32.16
N HIS A 87 9.66 -15.47 -31.88
CA HIS A 87 9.59 -14.89 -30.54
C HIS A 87 8.19 -15.05 -29.96
N PRO A 88 8.01 -15.69 -28.79
CA PRO A 88 6.72 -15.76 -28.13
C PRO A 88 6.17 -14.36 -27.84
N ILE A 89 5.01 -14.01 -28.40
CA ILE A 89 4.32 -12.74 -28.13
C ILE A 89 2.97 -12.92 -27.45
N LYS A 90 2.42 -14.14 -27.44
CA LYS A 90 1.10 -14.45 -26.91
C LYS A 90 1.08 -15.83 -26.25
N ALA A 91 0.41 -15.90 -25.10
CA ALA A 91 0.21 -17.11 -24.33
C ALA A 91 -1.30 -17.37 -24.18
N GLU A 92 -1.73 -18.58 -24.54
CA GLU A 92 -3.06 -19.10 -24.25
C GLU A 92 -2.96 -20.21 -23.21
N PHE A 93 -3.68 -20.09 -22.11
CA PHE A 93 -3.67 -21.10 -21.05
C PHE A 93 -5.06 -21.34 -20.49
N TRP A 94 -5.27 -22.55 -19.98
CA TRP A 94 -6.51 -22.97 -19.37
C TRP A 94 -6.28 -24.10 -18.39
N ARG A 95 -7.31 -24.40 -17.62
CA ARG A 95 -7.32 -25.49 -16.65
C ARG A 95 -8.64 -26.27 -16.71
N ASP A 96 -8.61 -27.55 -16.35
CA ASP A 96 -9.82 -28.39 -16.30
C ASP A 96 -10.60 -28.21 -15.00
N SER A 97 -11.59 -29.05 -14.71
CA SER A 97 -12.33 -29.01 -13.45
C SER A 97 -11.80 -29.99 -12.38
N PHE A 98 -10.61 -30.58 -12.56
CA PHE A 98 -10.08 -31.59 -11.66
C PHE A 98 -9.58 -30.98 -10.34
N GLY A 99 -9.63 -31.77 -9.25
CA GLY A 99 -9.12 -31.39 -7.92
C GLY A 99 -10.13 -30.69 -6.99
N LEU A 100 -9.69 -30.38 -5.76
CA LEU A 100 -10.46 -29.62 -4.77
C LEU A 100 -10.02 -28.15 -4.77
N GLY A 101 -10.84 -27.27 -5.32
CA GLY A 101 -10.55 -25.84 -5.37
C GLY A 101 -11.12 -25.22 -6.65
N HIS A 102 -11.85 -24.11 -6.51
CA HIS A 102 -12.60 -23.55 -7.65
C HIS A 102 -11.73 -22.76 -8.62
N ASN A 103 -10.57 -22.24 -8.20
CA ASN A 103 -9.76 -21.31 -9.00
C ASN A 103 -8.25 -21.49 -8.71
N TRP A 104 -7.40 -21.04 -9.65
CA TRP A 104 -5.94 -20.97 -9.51
C TRP A 104 -5.48 -19.53 -9.66
N PHE A 105 -4.71 -18.96 -8.74
CA PHE A 105 -4.18 -17.60 -8.91
C PHE A 105 -2.80 -17.65 -9.58
N LEU A 106 -2.80 -17.43 -10.89
CA LEU A 106 -1.58 -17.37 -11.68
C LEU A 106 -1.02 -15.95 -11.63
N GLU A 107 0.23 -15.81 -11.16
CA GLU A 107 0.91 -14.51 -11.09
C GLU A 107 1.49 -14.14 -12.45
N ARG A 108 2.31 -15.02 -13.03
CA ARG A 108 2.96 -14.77 -14.33
C ARG A 108 3.49 -16.07 -14.95
N ILE A 109 3.70 -16.01 -16.26
CA ILE A 109 4.44 -16.99 -17.04
C ILE A 109 5.68 -16.30 -17.61
N GLU A 110 6.86 -16.89 -17.44
CA GLU A 110 8.11 -16.43 -18.04
C GLU A 110 8.62 -17.52 -18.98
N VAL A 111 9.00 -17.13 -20.20
CA VAL A 111 9.53 -18.04 -21.22
C VAL A 111 10.98 -17.64 -21.53
N GLU A 112 11.91 -18.53 -21.25
CA GLU A 112 13.32 -18.40 -21.61
C GLU A 112 13.58 -19.17 -22.92
N ASP A 113 14.04 -18.45 -23.94
CA ASP A 113 14.58 -19.05 -25.17
C ASP A 113 16.09 -19.29 -24.98
N LYS A 114 16.49 -20.55 -24.82
CA LYS A 114 17.89 -20.91 -24.57
C LYS A 114 18.81 -20.66 -25.77
N ILE A 115 18.27 -20.65 -26.98
CA ILE A 115 19.07 -20.48 -28.20
C ILE A 115 19.44 -19.01 -28.36
N HIS A 116 18.49 -18.09 -28.12
CA HIS A 116 18.70 -16.65 -28.30
C HIS A 116 19.07 -15.91 -27.02
N GLY A 117 18.91 -16.55 -25.85
CA GLY A 117 19.14 -15.93 -24.55
C GLY A 117 18.13 -14.83 -24.21
N SER A 118 16.94 -14.84 -24.84
CA SER A 118 15.87 -13.90 -24.58
C SER A 118 14.91 -14.44 -23.51
N GLN A 119 14.28 -13.52 -22.79
CA GLN A 119 13.24 -13.80 -21.80
C GLN A 119 11.99 -13.02 -22.15
N HIS A 120 10.85 -13.71 -22.13
CA HIS A 120 9.54 -13.17 -22.47
C HIS A 120 8.62 -13.31 -21.26
N ILE A 121 7.92 -12.24 -20.89
CA ILE A 121 7.15 -12.18 -19.65
C ILE A 121 5.68 -11.93 -19.98
N PHE A 122 4.82 -12.81 -19.46
CA PHE A 122 3.37 -12.74 -19.54
C PHE A 122 2.81 -12.53 -18.13
N PRO A 123 2.61 -11.27 -17.69
CA PRO A 123 2.00 -11.00 -16.39
C PRO A 123 0.52 -11.38 -16.45
N VAL A 124 0.06 -12.18 -15.49
CA VAL A 124 -1.33 -12.69 -15.46
C VAL A 124 -2.10 -12.03 -14.31
N HIS A 125 -1.61 -12.18 -13.08
CA HIS A 125 -2.21 -11.65 -11.85
C HIS A 125 -3.73 -11.86 -11.74
N ARG A 126 -4.22 -13.04 -12.13
CA ARG A 126 -5.66 -13.35 -12.22
C ARG A 126 -5.98 -14.71 -11.63
N TRP A 127 -7.22 -14.85 -11.15
CA TRP A 127 -7.83 -16.14 -10.86
C TRP A 127 -8.26 -16.82 -12.16
N VAL A 128 -7.56 -17.91 -12.51
CA VAL A 128 -7.86 -18.79 -13.63
C VAL A 128 -9.02 -19.72 -13.24
N ARG A 129 -10.15 -19.55 -13.93
CA ARG A 129 -11.35 -20.37 -13.77
C ARG A 129 -11.26 -21.68 -14.56
N PRO A 130 -11.92 -22.76 -14.11
CA PRO A 130 -11.99 -24.01 -14.86
C PRO A 130 -12.71 -23.80 -16.20
N GLU A 131 -12.28 -24.56 -17.21
CA GLU A 131 -12.90 -24.64 -18.53
C GLU A 131 -12.96 -23.29 -19.29
N ARG A 132 -12.10 -22.34 -18.90
CA ARG A 132 -11.95 -21.05 -19.56
C ARG A 132 -10.53 -20.89 -20.08
N HIS A 133 -10.45 -20.52 -21.35
CA HIS A 133 -9.20 -20.13 -21.99
C HIS A 133 -8.93 -18.65 -21.72
N TYR A 134 -7.70 -18.36 -21.34
CA TYR A 134 -7.18 -17.03 -21.09
C TYR A 134 -6.08 -16.75 -22.10
N ILE A 135 -6.17 -15.60 -22.75
CA ILE A 135 -5.17 -15.13 -23.69
C ILE A 135 -4.52 -13.87 -23.11
N ILE A 136 -3.19 -13.85 -23.09
CA ILE A 136 -2.36 -12.77 -22.58
C ILE A 136 -1.23 -12.52 -23.58
N TYR A 137 -0.93 -11.26 -23.84
CA TYR A 137 0.22 -10.86 -24.66
C TYR A 137 1.44 -10.58 -23.79
N GLU A 138 2.62 -10.56 -24.40
CA GLU A 138 3.85 -10.15 -23.71
C GLU A 138 3.65 -8.77 -23.05
N TYR A 139 3.96 -8.70 -21.75
CA TYR A 139 3.73 -7.55 -20.85
C TYR A 139 2.25 -7.16 -20.59
N ASP A 140 1.30 -7.67 -21.38
CA ASP A 140 -0.14 -7.42 -21.27
C ASP A 140 -0.56 -5.93 -21.17
N CYS A 141 0.20 -5.06 -21.83
CA CYS A 141 0.00 -3.61 -21.81
C CYS A 141 -0.72 -3.13 -23.09
N CYS A 142 -2.05 -3.10 -23.08
CA CYS A 142 -2.83 -2.52 -24.20
C CYS A 142 -4.02 -1.69 -23.74
N LEU A 143 -4.40 -0.69 -24.54
CA LEU A 143 -5.59 0.11 -24.29
C LEU A 143 -6.88 -0.67 -24.63
N PRO A 144 -8.04 -0.29 -24.05
CA PRO A 144 -9.37 -0.84 -24.39
C PRO A 144 -9.64 -1.04 -25.88
N GLN A 145 -9.29 -0.04 -26.69
CA GLN A 145 -9.56 -0.02 -28.13
C GLN A 145 -8.58 -0.86 -28.96
N GLU A 146 -7.44 -1.24 -28.42
CA GLU A 146 -6.37 -2.00 -29.10
C GLU A 146 -6.35 -3.49 -28.72
N ASP A 147 -7.23 -3.89 -27.81
CA ASP A 147 -7.32 -5.28 -27.34
C ASP A 147 -8.16 -6.12 -28.28
N GLU A 148 -7.52 -7.15 -28.83
CA GLU A 148 -8.14 -8.13 -29.73
C GLU A 148 -9.13 -9.05 -28.98
N HIS A 149 -9.03 -9.15 -27.65
CA HIS A 149 -9.84 -10.02 -26.79
C HIS A 149 -10.79 -9.25 -25.87
N GLN A 150 -11.51 -8.28 -26.44
CA GLN A 150 -12.43 -7.41 -25.68
C GLN A 150 -13.47 -8.15 -24.84
N GLU A 151 -13.95 -9.33 -25.27
CA GLU A 151 -14.92 -10.12 -24.49
C GLU A 151 -14.31 -10.70 -23.21
N GLN A 152 -13.04 -11.12 -23.25
CA GLN A 152 -12.31 -11.56 -22.06
C GLN A 152 -12.22 -10.42 -21.06
N ARG A 153 -11.78 -9.23 -21.51
CA ARG A 153 -11.71 -8.02 -20.69
C ARG A 153 -13.09 -7.62 -20.13
N ARG A 154 -14.13 -7.61 -20.96
CA ARG A 154 -15.52 -7.29 -20.52
C ARG A 154 -15.99 -8.22 -19.41
N THR A 155 -15.73 -9.51 -19.56
CA THR A 155 -16.10 -10.53 -18.58
C THR A 155 -15.37 -10.33 -17.26
N GLU A 156 -14.06 -10.11 -17.30
CA GLU A 156 -13.25 -9.84 -16.11
C GLU A 156 -13.67 -8.56 -15.39
N LEU A 157 -13.86 -7.45 -16.12
CA LEU A 157 -14.35 -6.20 -15.54
C LEU A 157 -15.72 -6.34 -14.88
N LYS A 158 -16.61 -7.18 -15.45
CA LYS A 158 -17.91 -7.48 -14.85
C LYS A 158 -17.78 -8.27 -13.55
N GLU A 159 -16.84 -9.20 -13.49
CA GLU A 159 -16.52 -9.94 -12.27
C GLU A 159 -15.93 -9.01 -11.20
N TYR A 160 -14.95 -8.18 -11.56
CA TYR A 160 -14.35 -7.22 -10.64
C TYR A 160 -15.37 -6.21 -10.09
N ARG A 161 -16.26 -5.67 -10.91
CA ARG A 161 -17.34 -4.77 -10.44
C ARG A 161 -18.32 -5.46 -9.49
N ARG A 162 -18.51 -6.78 -9.63
CA ARG A 162 -19.35 -7.56 -8.69
C ARG A 162 -18.66 -7.79 -7.37
N LEU A 163 -17.33 -7.98 -7.40
CA LEU A 163 -16.50 -8.28 -6.25
C LEU A 163 -16.17 -7.02 -5.42
N TYR A 164 -15.71 -5.96 -6.08
CA TYR A 164 -15.35 -4.67 -5.47
C TYR A 164 -16.56 -3.73 -5.50
N GLN A 165 -17.51 -3.99 -4.61
CA GLN A 165 -18.64 -3.09 -4.39
C GLN A 165 -18.25 -1.98 -3.43
N TYR A 166 -18.91 -0.85 -3.57
CA TYR A 166 -18.65 0.34 -2.78
C TYR A 166 -19.81 0.66 -1.85
N ASP A 167 -19.50 1.27 -0.72
CA ASP A 167 -20.47 1.75 0.26
C ASP A 167 -19.96 3.05 0.91
N GLN A 168 -20.88 3.91 1.33
CA GLN A 168 -20.56 5.12 2.06
C GLN A 168 -21.00 4.93 3.51
N HIS A 169 -20.04 4.66 4.39
CA HIS A 169 -20.34 4.26 5.76
C HIS A 169 -20.80 5.41 6.68
N PHE A 170 -20.57 6.66 6.28
CA PHE A 170 -21.01 7.85 7.01
C PHE A 170 -21.27 9.00 6.03
N GLU A 171 -22.23 9.86 6.36
CA GLU A 171 -22.63 11.02 5.56
C GLU A 171 -21.41 11.93 5.27
N ASP A 172 -21.33 12.43 4.03
CA ASP A 172 -20.21 13.23 3.50
C ASP A 172 -18.81 12.58 3.58
N GLY A 173 -18.72 11.30 3.97
CA GLY A 173 -17.48 10.54 4.00
C GLY A 173 -17.02 10.06 2.62
N PRO A 174 -15.72 9.74 2.46
CA PRO A 174 -15.26 9.07 1.24
C PRO A 174 -15.92 7.70 1.09
N VAL A 175 -16.26 7.36 -0.15
CA VAL A 175 -16.75 6.03 -0.52
C VAL A 175 -15.65 4.99 -0.27
N GLN A 176 -16.02 3.89 0.38
CA GLN A 176 -15.12 2.81 0.75
C GLN A 176 -15.57 1.49 0.15
N ILE A 177 -14.72 0.48 0.20
CA ILE A 177 -15.09 -0.87 -0.21
C ILE A 177 -16.11 -1.45 0.76
N LYS A 178 -17.23 -1.93 0.24
CA LYS A 178 -18.33 -2.50 1.03
C LYS A 178 -17.91 -3.75 1.78
N GLN A 179 -17.20 -4.64 1.08
CA GLN A 179 -16.66 -5.87 1.63
C GLN A 179 -15.36 -6.21 0.92
N LEU A 180 -14.30 -6.41 1.71
CA LEU A 180 -13.00 -6.78 1.17
C LEU A 180 -13.02 -8.24 0.68
N PRO A 181 -12.60 -8.51 -0.57
CA PRO A 181 -12.47 -9.87 -1.10
C PRO A 181 -11.58 -10.74 -0.21
N GLU A 182 -11.89 -12.04 -0.10
CA GLU A 182 -11.19 -12.97 0.82
C GLU A 182 -9.67 -13.01 0.55
N ASP A 183 -9.27 -12.88 -0.70
CA ASP A 183 -7.89 -12.92 -1.19
C ASP A 183 -7.14 -11.58 -1.07
N GLU A 184 -7.84 -10.49 -0.76
CA GLU A 184 -7.27 -9.17 -0.42
C GLU A 184 -7.18 -8.97 1.10
N GLN A 185 -7.77 -9.86 1.90
CA GLN A 185 -7.66 -9.77 3.35
C GLN A 185 -6.24 -10.11 3.80
N PHE A 186 -5.82 -9.48 4.89
CA PHE A 186 -4.60 -9.89 5.60
C PHE A 186 -4.59 -11.38 5.91
N THR A 187 -3.38 -11.94 5.92
CA THR A 187 -3.15 -13.33 6.33
C THR A 187 -3.70 -13.58 7.73
N ASP A 188 -4.09 -14.83 7.99
CA ASP A 188 -4.63 -15.19 9.30
C ASP A 188 -3.57 -14.98 10.41
N ASP A 189 -2.30 -15.21 10.10
CA ASP A 189 -1.17 -14.92 11.02
C ASP A 189 -1.05 -13.43 11.36
N TYR A 190 -1.16 -12.55 10.36
CA TYR A 190 -1.13 -11.11 10.59
C TYR A 190 -2.32 -10.65 11.44
N LYS A 191 -3.52 -11.18 11.16
CA LYS A 191 -4.72 -10.92 12.00
C LYS A 191 -4.50 -11.40 13.44
N TRP A 192 -3.88 -12.56 13.64
CA TRP A 192 -3.51 -13.07 14.96
C TRP A 192 -2.52 -12.17 15.68
N ASP A 193 -1.53 -11.61 14.97
CA ASP A 193 -0.57 -10.69 15.56
C ASP A 193 -1.21 -9.37 15.99
N ILE A 194 -2.18 -8.84 15.22
CA ILE A 194 -3.01 -7.70 15.66
C ILE A 194 -3.74 -8.05 16.96
N VAL A 195 -4.35 -9.24 17.06
CA VAL A 195 -5.09 -9.66 18.26
C VAL A 195 -4.15 -9.79 19.47
N LYS A 196 -2.99 -10.43 19.31
CA LYS A 196 -1.97 -10.53 20.36
C LYS A 196 -1.50 -9.16 20.81
N CYS A 197 -1.21 -8.27 19.85
CA CYS A 197 -0.76 -6.91 20.09
C CYS A 197 -1.81 -6.12 20.88
N LYS A 198 -3.08 -6.18 20.46
CA LYS A 198 -4.21 -5.58 21.19
C LYS A 198 -4.33 -6.14 22.61
N GLY A 199 -4.21 -7.45 22.79
CA GLY A 199 -4.23 -8.11 24.09
C GLY A 199 -3.13 -7.60 25.02
N ARG A 200 -1.90 -7.52 24.51
CA ARG A 200 -0.75 -6.95 25.23
C ARG A 200 -1.01 -5.49 25.63
N PHE A 201 -1.44 -4.64 24.71
CA PHE A 201 -1.74 -3.24 25.01
C PHE A 201 -2.85 -3.07 26.03
N LEU A 202 -3.87 -3.91 26.03
CA LEU A 202 -4.93 -3.89 27.05
C LEU A 202 -4.39 -4.24 28.45
N LEU A 203 -3.49 -5.21 28.56
CA LEU A 203 -2.83 -5.54 29.83
C LEU A 203 -1.95 -4.38 30.32
N ASP A 204 -1.14 -3.82 29.43
CA ASP A 204 -0.27 -2.67 29.74
C ASP A 204 -1.09 -1.46 30.19
N THR A 205 -2.19 -1.16 29.49
CA THR A 205 -3.11 -0.06 29.84
C THR A 205 -3.74 -0.26 31.21
N LYS A 206 -4.11 -1.50 31.58
CA LYS A 206 -4.63 -1.80 32.92
C LYS A 206 -3.58 -1.58 34.02
N LEU A 207 -2.34 -1.99 33.77
CA LEU A 207 -1.22 -1.77 34.70
C LEU A 207 -0.91 -0.28 34.87
N ILE A 208 -0.91 0.48 33.77
CA ILE A 208 -0.74 1.94 33.79
C ILE A 208 -1.87 2.56 34.61
N ARG A 209 -3.14 2.26 34.32
CA ARG A 209 -4.28 2.81 35.08
C ARG A 209 -4.13 2.55 36.58
N TRP A 210 -3.86 1.31 36.97
CA TRP A 210 -3.67 0.95 38.38
C TRP A 210 -2.60 1.78 39.11
N THR A 211 -1.59 2.29 38.38
CA THR A 211 -0.50 3.10 38.94
C THR A 211 -0.62 4.61 38.69
N THR A 212 -1.61 5.04 37.89
CA THR A 212 -1.72 6.42 37.39
C THR A 212 -3.13 7.02 37.46
N ASP A 213 -4.10 6.32 38.06
CA ASP A 213 -5.52 6.71 38.10
C ASP A 213 -5.80 8.08 38.78
N LYS A 214 -4.80 8.70 39.42
CA LYS A 214 -4.86 10.09 39.92
C LYS A 214 -3.56 10.82 39.63
N TRP A 215 -3.65 11.83 38.77
CA TRP A 215 -2.56 12.76 38.47
C TRP A 215 -2.65 13.94 39.44
N GLU A 216 -1.62 14.18 40.26
CA GLU A 216 -1.53 15.36 41.13
C GLU A 216 -0.62 16.43 40.51
N SER A 217 0.25 16.04 39.58
CA SER A 217 1.16 16.93 38.86
C SER A 217 1.45 16.43 37.45
N ILE A 218 2.00 17.29 36.60
CA ILE A 218 2.49 16.90 35.26
C ILE A 218 3.64 15.89 35.37
N CYS A 219 4.43 15.93 36.46
CA CYS A 219 5.50 14.97 36.72
C CYS A 219 5.00 13.55 36.85
N ASP A 220 3.77 13.36 37.33
CA ASP A 220 3.19 12.05 37.40
C ASP A 220 3.07 11.44 36.00
N LEU A 221 2.79 12.21 34.94
CA LEU A 221 2.65 11.71 33.55
C LEU A 221 3.85 10.87 33.10
N LYS A 222 5.05 11.12 33.65
CA LYS A 222 6.25 10.32 33.41
C LYS A 222 6.06 8.84 33.79
N LYS A 223 5.21 8.53 34.77
CA LYS A 223 4.85 7.18 35.20
C LYS A 223 4.20 6.36 34.08
N VAL A 224 3.46 6.98 33.14
CA VAL A 224 2.89 6.28 31.97
C VAL A 224 3.99 5.62 31.14
N TYR A 225 5.11 6.32 30.96
CA TYR A 225 6.17 5.94 30.05
C TYR A 225 7.11 4.86 30.63
N LYS A 226 7.17 4.73 31.95
CA LYS A 226 8.06 3.78 32.65
C LYS A 226 7.70 2.31 32.49
N PHE A 227 6.50 1.99 31.99
CA PHE A 227 6.10 0.61 31.75
C PHE A 227 6.66 0.07 30.44
N ASN A 228 5.96 0.31 29.32
CA ASN A 228 6.31 -0.33 28.04
C ASN A 228 6.46 0.65 26.87
N LEU A 229 6.25 1.96 27.07
CA LEU A 229 6.31 2.95 26.00
C LEU A 229 7.70 3.59 25.85
N GLY A 230 8.52 3.56 26.90
CA GLY A 230 9.78 4.29 26.96
C GLY A 230 9.56 5.79 27.17
N GLU A 231 10.49 6.45 27.87
CA GLU A 231 10.42 7.90 28.09
C GLU A 231 10.74 8.65 26.79
N PRO A 232 9.82 9.49 26.25
CA PRO A 232 10.11 10.23 25.04
C PRO A 232 11.08 11.36 25.35
N ALA A 233 12.01 11.61 24.43
CA ALA A 233 13.03 12.66 24.58
C ALA A 233 12.43 14.04 24.86
N CYS A 234 11.19 14.30 24.41
CA CYS A 234 10.52 15.57 24.62
C CYS A 234 10.13 15.87 26.07
N LEU A 235 10.23 14.93 27.00
CA LEU A 235 9.93 15.19 28.42
C LEU A 235 10.82 16.29 29.03
N GLU A 236 12.00 16.54 28.47
CA GLU A 236 12.95 17.53 28.97
C GLU A 236 12.62 18.97 28.52
N TYR A 237 11.96 19.12 27.37
CA TYR A 237 11.80 20.42 26.69
C TYR A 237 10.38 20.66 26.14
N TRP A 238 9.38 19.86 26.55
CA TRP A 238 7.99 20.02 26.09
C TRP A 238 7.38 21.40 26.43
N ASN A 239 7.91 22.04 27.48
CA ASN A 239 7.50 23.36 27.96
C ASN A 239 8.31 24.51 27.34
N GLU A 240 9.22 24.24 26.40
CA GLU A 240 9.96 25.27 25.69
C GLU A 240 9.18 25.78 24.47
N ASP A 241 9.07 27.11 24.34
CA ASP A 241 8.42 27.78 23.20
C ASP A 241 9.03 27.35 21.85
N ARG A 242 10.36 27.25 21.80
CA ARG A 242 11.10 26.77 20.63
C ARG A 242 10.64 25.36 20.24
N TRP A 243 10.48 24.46 21.22
CA TRP A 243 10.01 23.10 20.96
C TRP A 243 8.55 23.09 20.50
N PHE A 244 7.68 23.87 21.13
CA PHE A 244 6.28 24.01 20.73
C PHE A 244 6.14 24.48 19.28
N GLY A 245 6.93 25.48 18.87
CA GLY A 245 6.98 25.95 17.48
C GLY A 245 7.62 24.93 16.54
N LEU A 246 8.71 24.26 16.94
CA LEU A 246 9.36 23.22 16.13
C LEU A 246 8.39 22.08 15.75
N GLN A 247 7.47 21.72 16.65
CA GLN A 247 6.43 20.72 16.36
C GLN A 247 5.51 21.11 15.18
N ARG A 248 5.40 22.39 14.84
CA ARG A 248 4.60 22.83 13.67
C ARG A 248 5.24 22.49 12.33
N VAL A 249 6.55 22.24 12.31
CA VAL A 249 7.32 22.00 11.08
C VAL A 249 8.03 20.65 11.06
N GLN A 250 8.30 20.05 12.22
CA GLN A 250 9.01 18.76 12.37
C GLN A 250 8.29 17.78 13.32
N GLY A 251 7.09 18.14 13.81
CA GLY A 251 6.31 17.27 14.69
C GLY A 251 5.51 16.21 13.94
N VAL A 252 4.56 15.60 14.64
CA VAL A 252 3.69 14.54 14.10
C VAL A 252 2.65 15.03 13.10
N ASN A 253 2.35 16.34 13.08
CA ASN A 253 1.38 16.95 12.17
C ASN A 253 1.87 18.30 11.61
N PRO A 254 2.87 18.31 10.71
CA PRO A 254 3.52 19.51 10.22
C PRO A 254 2.84 20.12 8.98
N VAL A 255 1.50 20.03 8.88
CA VAL A 255 0.74 20.43 7.67
C VAL A 255 -0.23 21.60 7.87
N LEU A 256 -0.33 22.11 9.10
CA LEU A 256 -1.34 23.12 9.47
C LEU A 256 -0.81 24.56 9.46
N ILE A 257 0.50 24.75 9.60
CA ILE A 257 1.08 26.08 9.68
C ILE A 257 1.14 26.74 8.30
N ARG A 258 0.76 28.01 8.23
CA ARG A 258 0.79 28.81 7.01
C ARG A 258 1.41 30.19 7.28
N LEU A 259 1.94 30.80 6.22
CA LEU A 259 2.36 32.20 6.27
C LEU A 259 1.14 33.09 6.57
N CYS A 260 1.29 34.02 7.51
CA CYS A 260 0.25 34.96 7.87
C CYS A 260 0.48 36.27 7.12
N THR A 261 -0.34 36.54 6.10
CA THR A 261 -0.28 37.80 5.33
C THR A 261 -1.15 38.91 5.93
N GLN A 262 -2.10 38.55 6.78
CA GLN A 262 -2.99 39.46 7.50
C GLN A 262 -3.50 38.74 8.75
N ILE A 263 -3.56 39.46 9.88
CA ILE A 263 -4.17 38.93 11.11
C ILE A 263 -5.68 38.77 10.90
N PRO A 264 -6.29 37.60 11.16
CA PRO A 264 -7.73 37.42 11.03
C PRO A 264 -8.52 38.36 11.95
N ASP A 265 -9.63 38.92 11.46
CA ASP A 265 -10.46 39.88 12.21
C ASP A 265 -11.05 39.31 13.50
N HIS A 266 -11.20 37.99 13.60
CA HIS A 266 -11.68 37.27 14.78
C HIS A 266 -10.55 36.83 15.72
N PHE A 267 -9.28 37.11 15.39
CA PHE A 267 -8.13 36.90 16.28
C PHE A 267 -7.79 38.19 17.04
N GLY A 268 -7.80 38.15 18.38
CA GLY A 268 -7.69 39.31 19.27
C GLY A 268 -6.30 39.93 19.40
N VAL A 269 -5.38 39.61 18.49
CA VAL A 269 -4.01 40.15 18.49
C VAL A 269 -4.03 41.63 18.09
N THR A 270 -3.35 42.46 18.89
CA THR A 270 -2.98 43.83 18.52
C THR A 270 -1.46 43.96 18.39
N SER A 271 -0.97 44.98 17.69
CA SER A 271 0.48 45.20 17.50
C SER A 271 1.20 45.32 18.86
N ASP A 272 0.65 46.13 19.77
CA ASP A 272 1.19 46.33 21.14
C ASP A 272 1.39 45.02 21.91
N MET A 273 0.53 44.01 21.69
CA MET A 273 0.61 42.73 22.38
C MET A 273 1.79 41.87 21.92
N VAL A 274 2.21 42.00 20.66
CA VAL A 274 3.19 41.09 20.05
C VAL A 274 4.52 41.72 19.71
N GLU A 275 4.58 43.04 19.50
CA GLU A 275 5.80 43.79 19.19
C GLU A 275 6.97 43.53 20.17
N PRO A 276 6.75 43.33 21.49
CA PRO A 276 7.82 42.94 22.41
C PRO A 276 8.57 41.65 22.02
N PHE A 277 7.97 40.79 21.19
CA PHE A 277 8.56 39.52 20.74
C PHE A 277 9.18 39.57 19.34
N LEU A 278 9.13 40.72 18.66
CA LEU A 278 9.49 40.84 17.23
C LEU A 278 10.92 41.34 16.98
N GLU A 279 11.78 41.46 17.98
CA GLU A 279 13.18 41.88 17.79
C GLU A 279 13.30 43.29 17.15
N ASP A 280 12.57 44.26 17.70
CA ASP A 280 12.60 45.68 17.33
C ASP A 280 12.01 46.03 15.93
N ILE A 281 11.16 45.17 15.36
CA ILE A 281 10.36 45.49 14.15
C ILE A 281 8.87 45.54 14.49
N SER A 282 8.11 46.35 13.75
CA SER A 282 6.64 46.38 13.90
C SER A 282 5.99 45.11 13.38
N LEU A 283 4.75 44.84 13.81
CA LEU A 283 3.98 43.70 13.30
C LEU A 283 3.82 43.74 11.77
N GLU A 284 3.58 44.93 11.20
CA GLU A 284 3.45 45.13 9.76
C GLU A 284 4.76 44.80 9.03
N GLN A 285 5.90 45.25 9.56
CA GLN A 285 7.21 44.94 9.01
C GLN A 285 7.53 43.44 9.09
N ALA A 286 7.12 42.77 10.18
CA ALA A 286 7.28 41.32 10.33
C ALA A 286 6.45 40.54 9.32
N ILE A 287 5.20 40.96 9.05
CA ILE A 287 4.33 40.38 8.03
C ILE A 287 4.93 40.60 6.63
N GLU A 288 5.36 41.83 6.30
CA GLU A 288 5.99 42.17 5.02
C GLU A 288 7.28 41.36 4.78
N SER A 289 8.07 41.19 5.83
CA SER A 289 9.28 40.36 5.83
C SER A 289 9.01 38.86 5.85
N LYS A 290 7.74 38.43 5.78
CA LYS A 290 7.30 37.02 5.79
C LYS A 290 7.78 36.22 7.00
N LYS A 291 7.83 36.88 8.17
CA LYS A 291 8.26 36.26 9.44
C LYS A 291 7.11 35.83 10.34
N ILE A 292 5.87 36.18 10.01
CA ILE A 292 4.69 35.82 10.82
C ILE A 292 3.97 34.63 10.20
N PHE A 293 3.65 33.64 11.02
CA PHE A 293 2.95 32.43 10.64
C PHE A 293 1.76 32.21 11.57
N ILE A 294 0.78 31.45 11.10
CA ILE A 294 -0.45 31.18 11.82
C ILE A 294 -0.86 29.72 11.69
N VAL A 295 -1.42 29.18 12.76
CA VAL A 295 -2.20 27.95 12.78
C VAL A 295 -3.61 28.32 13.19
N ASP A 296 -4.59 27.91 12.40
CA ASP A 296 -6.00 28.20 12.61
C ASP A 296 -6.80 26.90 12.59
N LEU A 297 -7.38 26.55 13.74
CA LEU A 297 -8.15 25.32 13.93
C LEU A 297 -9.65 25.58 13.92
N GLU A 298 -10.12 26.50 13.08
CA GLU A 298 -11.56 26.77 12.86
C GLU A 298 -12.36 25.49 12.54
N ILE A 299 -11.74 24.52 11.86
CA ILE A 299 -12.34 23.20 11.56
C ILE A 299 -12.83 22.45 12.82
N LEU A 300 -12.31 22.77 14.00
CA LEU A 300 -12.74 22.16 15.26
C LEU A 300 -13.97 22.85 15.88
N LYS A 301 -14.41 24.00 15.35
CA LYS A 301 -15.53 24.77 15.87
C LYS A 301 -16.81 23.95 15.79
N GLY A 302 -17.51 23.84 16.92
CA GLY A 302 -18.80 23.15 17.00
C GLY A 302 -18.73 21.62 17.02
N ILE A 303 -17.54 21.01 17.09
CA ILE A 303 -17.42 19.56 17.23
C ILE A 303 -17.87 19.15 18.64
N GLU A 304 -18.92 18.34 18.70
CA GLU A 304 -19.44 17.79 19.95
C GLU A 304 -18.49 16.76 20.56
N CYS A 305 -18.32 16.83 21.88
CA CYS A 305 -17.47 15.92 22.64
C CYS A 305 -18.27 15.08 23.62
N LYS A 306 -17.86 13.83 23.80
CA LYS A 306 -18.44 12.94 24.82
C LYS A 306 -18.09 13.42 26.23
N ASP A 307 -18.96 13.07 27.19
CA ASP A 307 -18.75 13.29 28.62
C ASP A 307 -18.61 14.77 29.03
N ASN A 308 -19.33 15.66 28.33
CA ASN A 308 -19.30 17.13 28.55
C ASN A 308 -17.89 17.74 28.48
N ARG A 309 -16.96 17.09 27.78
CA ARG A 309 -15.63 17.65 27.54
C ARG A 309 -15.73 18.85 26.62
N VAL A 310 -14.84 19.82 26.83
CA VAL A 310 -14.73 21.02 25.99
C VAL A 310 -13.59 20.82 25.01
N LEU A 311 -13.85 21.04 23.72
CA LEU A 311 -12.83 21.09 22.68
C LEU A 311 -12.67 22.54 22.22
N CYS A 312 -11.44 23.03 22.32
CA CYS A 312 -11.07 24.35 21.81
C CYS A 312 -10.90 24.32 20.28
N SER A 313 -11.08 25.49 19.65
CA SER A 313 -10.84 25.71 18.22
C SER A 313 -9.86 26.89 18.05
N PRO A 314 -8.58 26.71 18.44
CA PRO A 314 -7.68 27.83 18.68
C PRO A 314 -7.09 28.45 17.41
N LEU A 315 -6.64 29.70 17.57
CA LEU A 315 -5.71 30.38 16.67
C LEU A 315 -4.38 30.60 17.40
N ALA A 316 -3.27 30.33 16.72
CA ALA A 316 -1.94 30.55 17.26
C ALA A 316 -1.06 31.29 16.25
N LEU A 317 -0.45 32.38 16.69
CA LEU A 317 0.47 33.20 15.92
C LEU A 317 1.92 32.86 16.29
N PHE A 318 2.78 32.83 15.29
CA PHE A 318 4.20 32.49 15.44
C PHE A 318 5.08 33.51 14.72
N TYR A 319 6.26 33.79 15.28
CA TYR A 319 7.30 34.64 14.69
C TYR A 319 8.56 33.84 14.41
N LEU A 320 9.15 34.03 13.24
CA LEU A 320 10.46 33.47 12.88
C LEU A 320 11.57 34.44 13.30
N ASN A 321 12.25 34.10 14.39
CA ASN A 321 13.29 34.96 14.99
C ASN A 321 14.60 34.96 14.18
N LYS A 322 15.57 35.80 14.57
CA LYS A 322 16.90 35.87 13.94
C LYS A 322 17.72 34.59 14.03
N HIS A 323 17.42 33.74 15.01
CA HIS A 323 18.03 32.42 15.19
C HIS A 323 17.40 31.34 14.30
N LYS A 324 16.43 31.72 13.45
CA LYS A 324 15.64 30.83 12.57
C LYS A 324 14.80 29.83 13.36
N GLU A 325 14.33 30.24 14.53
CA GLU A 325 13.43 29.48 15.38
C GLU A 325 12.03 30.06 15.25
N LEU A 326 11.06 29.16 15.14
CA LEU A 326 9.66 29.52 15.09
C LEU A 326 9.13 29.61 16.52
N MET A 327 8.77 30.80 16.97
CA MET A 327 8.36 31.08 18.35
C MET A 327 6.87 31.39 18.42
N PRO A 328 6.07 30.74 19.29
CA PRO A 328 4.70 31.18 19.56
C PRO A 328 4.71 32.57 20.20
N ILE A 329 3.87 33.47 19.71
CA ILE A 329 3.78 34.85 20.22
C ILE A 329 2.38 35.23 20.71
N ALA A 330 1.33 34.56 20.23
CA ALA A 330 -0.04 34.76 20.70
C ALA A 330 -0.90 33.51 20.47
N ILE A 331 -1.83 33.22 21.39
CA ILE A 331 -2.79 32.12 21.29
C ILE A 331 -4.17 32.58 21.77
N GLN A 332 -5.21 32.33 20.97
CA GLN A 332 -6.62 32.50 21.36
C GLN A 332 -7.30 31.13 21.30
N LEU A 333 -8.01 30.72 22.36
CA LEU A 333 -8.48 29.33 22.48
C LEU A 333 -9.73 29.03 21.66
N PHE A 334 -10.60 30.02 21.46
CA PHE A 334 -11.80 29.90 20.63
C PHE A 334 -11.80 30.93 19.49
N GLN A 335 -12.64 30.72 18.49
CA GLN A 335 -12.67 31.56 17.29
C GLN A 335 -13.24 32.96 17.55
N GLU A 336 -14.16 33.11 18.51
CA GLU A 336 -14.87 34.37 18.78
C GLU A 336 -14.19 35.18 19.88
N LYS A 337 -13.89 36.46 19.60
CA LYS A 337 -13.31 37.38 20.60
C LYS A 337 -14.31 37.59 21.74
N GLY A 338 -13.81 37.57 22.98
CA GLY A 338 -14.63 37.82 24.16
C GLY A 338 -13.80 38.08 25.39
N HIS A 339 -14.40 38.68 26.40
CA HIS A 339 -13.75 38.86 27.71
C HIS A 339 -13.42 37.51 28.38
N ASP A 340 -14.18 36.47 28.05
CA ASP A 340 -14.02 35.07 28.46
C ASP A 340 -13.12 34.24 27.51
N ASN A 341 -12.68 34.82 26.39
CA ASN A 341 -11.73 34.21 25.45
C ASN A 341 -10.60 35.21 25.11
N PRO A 342 -9.72 35.53 26.07
CA PRO A 342 -8.62 36.45 25.86
C PRO A 342 -7.61 35.88 24.86
N THR A 343 -6.94 36.77 24.14
CA THR A 343 -5.71 36.41 23.43
C THR A 343 -4.57 36.39 24.43
N ILE A 344 -4.00 35.21 24.64
CA ILE A 344 -2.91 34.94 25.56
C ILE A 344 -1.60 35.26 24.84
N VAL A 345 -0.82 36.18 25.41
CA VAL A 345 0.59 36.42 25.04
C VAL A 345 1.47 36.06 26.22
N LYS A 346 2.77 35.93 26.00
CA LYS A 346 3.71 35.62 27.07
C LYS A 346 3.81 36.79 28.03
N GLU A 347 3.46 36.58 29.30
CA GLU A 347 3.90 37.46 30.38
C GLU A 347 5.34 37.06 30.73
N TRP A 348 6.29 37.99 30.65
CA TRP A 348 7.56 37.80 31.35
C TRP A 348 7.31 38.15 32.81
N ASP A 349 7.54 37.20 33.72
CA ASP A 349 7.86 37.58 35.10
C ASP A 349 9.12 38.45 35.03
N ASP A 350 9.01 39.71 35.46
CA ASP A 350 10.15 40.64 35.63
C ASP A 350 11.20 40.09 36.61
#